data_AF-A0A0V1NFH7-F1
#
_entry.id   AF-A0A0V1NFH7-F1
#
_cell.length_a   1.000
_cell.length_b   1.000
_cell.length_c   1.000
_cell.angle_alpha   90.00
_cell.angle_beta   90.00
_cell.angle_gamma   90.00
#
_symmetry.space_group_name_H-M   'P 1'
#
loop_
_entity.id
_entity.type
_entity.pdbx_description
1 polymer ?
#
loop_
_entity_poly.entity_id
_entity_poly.type
_entity_poly.pdbx_seq_one_letter_code
_entity_poly.pdbx_strand_id
1 'polypeptide(L)' 'MIPYKDRFKMKHYMPNKGHSWGLKVFCHCSSNGFLYDFLIAGDSPLEIKNGLGYIGADVVLKLCEELP' A
#
# COMPACT_ATOMS: atom_id res chain seq x y z
N MET A 1 1.57 6.67 -4.84
CA MET A 1 1.54 7.69 -3.77
C MET A 1 0.55 8.74 -4.17
N ILE A 2 -0.35 9.10 -3.27
CA ILE A 2 -1.28 10.21 -3.46
C ILE A 2 -0.73 11.41 -2.67
N PRO A 3 -0.28 12.50 -3.31
CA PRO A 3 0.21 13.69 -2.61
C PRO A 3 -0.84 14.23 -1.65
N TYR A 4 -0.43 14.51 -0.40
CA TYR A 4 -1.32 15.07 0.60
C TYR A 4 -0.51 15.91 1.58
N LYS A 5 -0.88 17.19 1.72
CA LYS A 5 -0.09 18.17 2.47
C LYS A 5 -0.58 18.37 3.91
N ASP A 6 -1.88 18.15 4.13
CA ASP A 6 -2.53 18.52 5.38
C ASP A 6 -2.21 17.60 6.57
N ARG A 7 -2.82 17.91 7.72
CA ARG A 7 -2.70 17.09 8.93
C ARG A 7 -3.57 15.85 8.82
N PHE A 8 -2.97 14.76 8.33
CA PHE A 8 -3.58 13.44 8.31
C PHE A 8 -2.64 12.42 8.93
N LYS A 9 -3.19 11.53 9.77
CA LYS A 9 -2.40 10.61 10.60
C LYS A 9 -1.66 9.54 9.80
N MET A 10 -2.21 9.11 8.66
CA MET A 10 -1.64 8.03 7.84
C MET A 10 -0.72 8.54 6.71
N LYS A 11 -0.30 9.81 6.76
CA LYS A 11 0.67 10.32 5.77
C LYS A 11 2.06 9.79 6.07
N HIS A 12 2.77 9.47 5.00
CA HIS A 12 4.11 8.93 5.04
C HIS A 12 5.07 9.91 4.35
N TYR A 13 6.25 10.07 4.94
CA TYR A 13 7.35 10.80 4.31
C TYR A 13 8.12 9.87 3.36
N MET A 14 8.30 10.30 2.13
CA MET A 14 9.00 9.57 1.06
C MET A 14 9.89 10.56 0.30
N PRO A 15 11.14 10.80 0.73
CA PRO A 15 11.97 11.91 0.25
C PRO A 15 12.29 11.86 -1.25
N ASN A 16 12.32 10.66 -1.84
CA ASN A 16 12.74 10.44 -3.23
C ASN A 16 11.57 10.43 -4.22
N LYS A 17 10.48 11.14 -3.92
CA LYS A 17 9.27 11.25 -4.77
C LYS A 17 9.02 12.73 -5.10
N GLY A 18 8.31 12.99 -6.21
CA GLY A 18 8.01 14.35 -6.66
C GLY A 18 7.31 15.23 -5.60
N HIS A 19 6.51 14.61 -4.73
CA HIS A 19 6.08 15.20 -3.47
C HIS A 19 6.58 14.35 -2.32
N SER A 20 7.21 14.95 -1.31
CA SER A 20 7.83 14.19 -0.21
C SER A 20 6.84 13.68 0.83
N TRP A 21 5.61 14.20 0.85
CA TRP A 21 4.56 13.85 1.81
C TRP A 21 3.29 13.41 1.09
N GLY A 22 2.71 12.30 1.52
CA GLY A 22 1.45 11.82 0.99
C GLY A 22 1.02 10.47 1.55
N LEU A 23 -0.04 9.91 0.98
CA LEU A 23 -0.51 8.56 1.29
C LEU A 23 0.30 7.55 0.48
N LYS A 24 0.89 6.58 1.17
CA LYS A 24 1.53 5.44 0.54
C LYS A 24 0.44 4.40 0.23
N VAL A 25 0.35 4.03 -1.04
CA VAL A 25 -0.61 3.04 -1.54
C VAL A 25 0.21 1.95 -2.21
N PHE A 26 -0.03 0.71 -1.83
CA PHE A 26 0.44 -0.49 -2.51
C PHE A 26 -0.65 -0.92 -3.49
N CYS A 27 -0.26 -1.34 -4.68
CA CYS A 27 -1.19 -1.68 -5.76
C CYS A 27 -0.75 -3.00 -6.37
N HIS A 28 -1.71 -3.88 -6.65
CA HIS A 28 -1.53 -5.02 -7.53
C HIS A 28 -2.15 -4.70 -8.88
N CYS A 29 -1.30 -4.60 -9.90
CA CYS A 29 -1.71 -4.23 -11.25
C CYS A 29 -1.23 -5.26 -12.27
N SER A 30 -2.01 -5.43 -13.33
CA SER A 30 -1.57 -6.12 -14.54
C SER A 30 -0.52 -5.31 -15.30
N SER A 31 0.26 -5.98 -16.14
CA SER A 31 1.18 -5.35 -17.08
C SER A 31 0.48 -4.44 -18.10
N ASN A 32 -0.82 -4.65 -18.34
CA ASN A 32 -1.63 -3.77 -19.20
C ASN A 32 -2.12 -2.49 -18.49
N GLY A 33 -1.80 -2.31 -17.21
CA GLY A 33 -2.19 -1.14 -16.41
C GLY A 33 -3.51 -1.28 -15.65
N PHE A 34 -4.19 -2.42 -15.72
CA PHE A 34 -5.41 -2.66 -14.93
C PHE A 34 -5.06 -2.83 -13.43
N LEU A 35 -5.75 -2.12 -12.56
CA LEU A 35 -5.61 -2.23 -11.10
C LEU A 35 -6.59 -3.29 -10.58
N TYR A 36 -6.08 -4.36 -9.97
CA TYR A 36 -6.91 -5.41 -9.37
C TYR A 36 -7.28 -5.09 -7.94
N ASP A 37 -6.28 -4.73 -7.13
CA ASP A 37 -6.46 -4.46 -5.71
C ASP A 37 -5.42 -3.44 -5.22
N PHE A 38 -5.73 -2.78 -4.10
CA PHE A 38 -4.85 -1.80 -3.48
C PHE A 38 -4.98 -1.78 -1.95
N LEU A 39 -3.90 -1.36 -1.31
CA LEU A 39 -3.83 -1.23 0.13
C LEU A 39 -3.17 0.10 0.53
N ILE A 40 -3.80 0.82 1.47
CA ILE A 40 -3.26 2.06 2.02
C ILE A 40 -2.38 1.72 3.22
N ALA A 41 -1.13 2.18 3.20
CA ALA A 41 -0.23 1.95 4.31
C ALA A 41 -0.72 2.69 5.57
N GLY A 42 -0.77 1.97 6.70
CA GLY A 42 -1.22 2.51 7.98
C GLY A 42 -2.74 2.53 8.16
N ASP A 43 -3.50 2.04 7.18
CA ASP A 43 -4.95 1.87 7.29
C ASP A 43 -5.24 0.52 7.96
N SER A 44 -5.50 0.55 9.28
CA SER A 44 -5.77 -0.60 10.15
C SER A 44 -4.64 -1.68 10.21
N PRO A 45 -4.66 -2.60 11.20
CA PRO A 45 -3.71 -3.71 11.23
C PRO A 45 -3.96 -4.63 10.03
N LEU A 46 -2.89 -5.01 9.32
CA LEU A 46 -2.95 -6.06 8.31
C LEU A 46 -3.32 -7.38 8.99
N GLU A 47 -4.59 -7.76 8.95
CA GLU A 47 -5.04 -9.08 9.40
C GLU A 47 -4.72 -10.11 8.32
N ILE A 48 -3.55 -10.74 8.44
CA ILE A 48 -3.11 -11.82 7.54
C ILE A 48 -3.04 -13.09 8.37
N LYS A 49 -3.91 -14.05 8.06
CA LYS A 49 -4.05 -15.31 8.83
C LYS A 49 -2.73 -16.10 8.95
N ASN A 50 -1.82 -15.95 7.97
CA ASN A 50 -0.49 -16.59 7.93
C ASN A 50 0.60 -15.57 7.53
N GLY A 51 0.67 -14.43 8.21
CA GLY A 51 1.71 -13.42 7.95
C GLY A 51 3.12 -13.99 8.11
N LEU A 52 4.04 -13.59 7.22
CA LEU A 52 5.46 -13.91 7.24
C LEU A 52 6.25 -13.01 8.21
N GLY A 53 5.60 -11.99 8.77
CA GLY A 53 6.23 -11.03 9.69
C GLY A 53 7.10 -9.99 8.99
N TYR A 54 7.10 -9.99 7.65
CA TYR A 54 7.78 -9.01 6.83
C TYR A 54 6.75 -8.23 6.03
N ILE A 55 6.61 -6.92 6.33
CA ILE A 55 5.61 -6.02 5.74
C ILE A 55 5.56 -6.14 4.21
N GLY A 56 6.70 -6.24 3.53
CA GLY A 56 6.71 -6.35 2.08
C GLY A 56 6.05 -7.63 1.56
N ALA A 57 6.29 -8.77 2.22
CA ALA A 57 5.75 -10.06 1.83
C ALA A 57 4.28 -10.18 2.22
N ASP A 58 3.94 -9.68 3.41
CA ASP A 58 2.60 -9.61 3.96
C ASP A 58 1.66 -8.77 3.08
N VAL A 59 2.14 -7.62 2.58
CA VAL A 59 1.38 -6.79 1.62
C VAL A 59 1.14 -7.54 0.31
N VAL A 60 2.12 -8.30 -0.20
CA VAL A 60 1.95 -9.08 -1.44
C VAL A 60 0.93 -10.20 -1.22
N LEU A 61 1.03 -10.95 -0.13
CA LEU A 61 0.07 -11.99 0.20
C LEU A 61 -1.35 -11.41 0.27
N LYS A 62 -1.52 -10.27 0.95
CA LYS A 62 -2.82 -9.61 1.09
C LYS A 62 -3.43 -9.18 -0.24
N LEU A 63 -2.65 -8.50 -1.09
CA LEU A 63 -3.10 -8.02 -2.40
C LEU A 63 -3.40 -9.15 -3.40
N CYS A 64 -2.93 -10.37 -3.12
CA CYS A 64 -3.15 -11.54 -3.94
C CYS A 64 -4.24 -12.49 -3.38
N GLU A 65 -4.89 -12.17 -2.26
CA GLU A 65 -5.87 -13.07 -1.62
C GLU A 65 -7.10 -13.35 -2.49
N GLU A 66 -7.58 -12.35 -3.24
CA GLU A 66 -8.80 -12.43 -4.06
C GLU A 66 -8.52 -12.72 -5.55
N LEU A 67 -7.26 -13.02 -5.89
CA LEU A 67 -6.93 -13.41 -7.26
C LEU A 67 -7.39 -14.86 -7.54
N PRO A 68 -7.90 -15.13 -8.75
CA PRO A 68 -8.21 -16.50 -9.19
C PRO A 68 -6.96 -17.38 -9.33
#